data_AF-A0A7V8JGX7-F1
#
_entry.id   AF-A0A7V8JGX7-F1
#
_cell.length_a   1.000
_cell.length_b   1.000
_cell.length_c   1.000
_cell.angle_alpha   90.00
_cell.angle_beta   90.00
_cell.angle_gamma   90.00
#
_symmetry.space_group_name_H-M   'P 1'
#
loop_
_entity.id
_entity.type
_entity.pdbx_description
1 polymer ?
#
loop_
_entity_poly.entity_id
_entity_poly.type
_entity_poly.pdbx_seq_one_letter_code
_entity_poly.pdbx_strand_id
1 'polypeptide(L)'
;MPYRALTVEIIWRPALMGSDIMVGTIDGVEVGYVRPMPDGRYLSRVMPTADWMRHMEAYVGSEAQGRRMVERWLSYHLPDIDRLRTERRAFWDNFQKLGPDQ
;
A
#
# COMPACT_ATOMS: atom_id res chain seq x y z
N MET A 1 -14.77 7.68 -18.42
CA MET A 1 -15.22 6.60 -17.52
C MET A 1 -15.67 7.22 -16.20
N PRO A 2 -16.90 6.97 -15.72
CA PRO A 2 -17.37 7.51 -14.44
C PRO A 2 -16.52 6.95 -13.30
N TYR A 3 -16.23 7.79 -12.30
CA TYR A 3 -15.53 7.37 -11.08
C TYR A 3 -16.39 6.35 -10.33
N ARG A 4 -15.94 5.08 -10.29
CA ARG A 4 -16.53 4.09 -9.41
C ARG A 4 -16.01 4.36 -8.00
N ALA A 5 -16.90 4.68 -7.08
CA ALA A 5 -16.55 4.79 -5.67
C ALA A 5 -16.03 3.44 -5.17
N LEU A 6 -14.97 3.46 -4.37
CA LEU A 6 -14.47 2.27 -3.71
C LEU A 6 -15.57 1.76 -2.75
N THR A 7 -15.93 0.49 -2.86
CA THR A 7 -17.00 -0.11 -2.02
C THR A 7 -16.52 -0.52 -0.64
N VAL A 8 -15.23 -0.36 -0.37
CA VAL A 8 -14.55 -0.70 0.87
C VAL A 8 -13.79 0.52 1.36
N GLU A 9 -13.68 0.68 2.67
CA GLU A 9 -12.95 1.80 3.27
C GLU A 9 -11.45 1.48 3.35
N ILE A 10 -10.61 2.42 2.93
CA ILE A 10 -9.17 2.37 3.20
C ILE A 10 -8.89 3.21 4.43
N ILE A 11 -8.40 2.56 5.47
CA ILE A 11 -7.98 3.22 6.70
C ILE A 11 -6.51 3.62 6.54
N TRP A 12 -6.28 4.93 6.46
CA TRP A 12 -4.94 5.52 6.42
C TRP A 12 -4.43 5.84 7.82
N ARG A 13 -3.24 5.34 8.16
CA ARG A 13 -2.58 5.61 9.45
C ARG A 13 -1.07 5.82 9.26
N PRO A 14 -0.41 6.59 10.13
CA PRO A 14 1.04 6.63 10.18
C PRO A 14 1.62 5.22 10.37
N ALA A 15 2.70 4.89 9.67
CA ALA A 15 3.39 3.61 9.79
C ALA A 15 3.90 3.36 11.22
N LEU A 16 4.34 4.43 11.88
CA LEU A 16 4.77 4.49 13.26
C LEU A 16 4.35 5.83 13.86
N MET A 17 4.30 5.92 15.20
CA MET A 17 4.00 7.17 15.89
C MET A 17 5.03 8.24 15.51
N GLY A 18 4.57 9.37 14.96
CA GLY A 18 5.42 10.46 14.48
C GLY A 18 6.04 10.25 13.09
N SER A 19 5.62 9.22 12.35
CA SER A 19 6.08 9.00 10.97
C SER A 19 5.24 9.77 9.96
N ASP A 20 5.90 10.41 8.98
CA ASP A 20 5.27 10.99 7.79
C ASP A 20 4.93 9.96 6.71
N ILE A 21 5.16 8.66 6.98
CA ILE A 21 4.78 7.56 6.11
C ILE A 21 3.36 7.16 6.45
N MET A 22 2.45 7.26 5.49
CA MET A 22 1.05 6.86 5.63
C MET A 22 0.84 5.49 4.99
N VAL A 23 0.28 4.56 5.75
CA VAL A 23 -0.05 3.20 5.30
C VAL A 23 -1.56 3.08 5.19
N GLY A 24 -2.03 2.59 4.04
CA GLY A 24 -3.43 2.34 3.76
C GLY A 24 -3.75 0.87 3.98
N THR A 25 -4.78 0.58 4.78
CA THR A 25 -5.22 -0.78 5.07
C THR A 25 -6.71 -1.00 4.77
N ILE A 26 -7.04 -2.22 4.33
CA ILE A 26 -8.41 -2.75 4.21
C ILE A 26 -8.47 -4.00 5.08
N ASP A 27 -9.38 -4.06 6.05
CA ASP A 27 -9.51 -5.18 7.00
C ASP A 27 -8.18 -5.63 7.61
N GLY A 28 -7.35 -4.65 7.98
CA GLY A 28 -6.01 -4.84 8.56
C GLY A 28 -4.92 -5.28 7.57
N VAL A 29 -5.24 -5.44 6.29
CA VAL A 29 -4.28 -5.80 5.24
C VAL A 29 -3.78 -4.53 4.56
N GLU A 30 -2.46 -4.34 4.52
CA GLU A 30 -1.84 -3.24 3.80
C GLU A 30 -2.06 -3.38 2.29
N VAL A 31 -2.56 -2.30 1.68
CA VAL A 31 -2.85 -2.24 0.23
C VAL A 31 -2.07 -1.12 -0.48
N GLY A 32 -1.37 -0.29 0.27
CA GLY A 32 -0.48 0.74 -0.26
C GLY A 32 0.10 1.62 0.83
N TYR A 33 1.07 2.44 0.45
CA TYR A 33 1.62 3.47 1.31
C TYR A 33 1.97 4.72 0.53
N VAL A 34 2.11 5.83 1.26
CA VAL A 34 2.58 7.11 0.76
C VAL A 34 3.69 7.61 1.67
N ARG A 35 4.84 8.00 1.13
CA ARG A 35 5.96 8.55 1.91
C ARG A 35 6.55 9.80 1.28
N PRO A 36 7.04 10.77 2.07
CA PRO A 36 7.81 11.88 1.55
C PRO A 36 9.14 11.40 0.96
N MET A 37 9.63 12.13 -0.04
CA MET A 37 10.91 11.92 -0.70
C MET A 37 11.82 13.13 -0.48
N PRO A 38 13.16 12.96 -0.56
CA PRO A 38 14.11 14.07 -0.31
C PRO A 38 13.97 15.26 -1.26
N ASP A 39 13.36 15.07 -2.44
CA ASP A 39 13.13 16.10 -3.45
C ASP A 39 11.83 16.89 -3.24
N GLY A 40 11.15 16.69 -2.11
CA GLY A 40 9.89 17.35 -1.77
C GLY A 40 8.64 16.73 -2.40
N ARG A 41 8.79 15.69 -3.24
CA ARG A 41 7.66 14.89 -3.75
C ARG A 41 7.27 13.82 -2.74
N TYR A 42 6.17 13.12 -3.04
CA TYR A 42 5.75 11.91 -2.33
C TYR A 42 5.83 10.71 -3.26
N LEU A 43 6.34 9.59 -2.76
CA LEU A 43 6.19 8.29 -3.41
C LEU A 43 4.87 7.68 -2.94
N SER A 44 4.00 7.40 -3.90
CA SER A 44 2.74 6.67 -3.72
C SER A 44 2.91 5.27 -4.29
N ARG A 45 2.71 4.24 -3.46
CA ARG A 45 2.82 2.84 -3.88
C ARG A 45 1.51 2.09 -3.63
N VAL A 46 1.06 1.34 -4.63
CA VAL A 46 -0.05 0.38 -4.53
C VAL A 46 0.53 -1.03 -4.44
N MET A 47 0.01 -1.82 -3.50
CA MET A 47 0.51 -3.16 -3.19
C MET A 47 -0.60 -4.20 -3.40
N PRO A 48 -0.95 -4.55 -4.65
CA PRO A 48 -2.07 -5.45 -4.94
C PRO A 48 -1.75 -6.92 -4.66
N THR A 49 -0.47 -7.26 -4.50
CA THR A 49 0.05 -8.61 -4.28
C THR A 49 1.17 -8.60 -3.25
N ALA A 50 1.49 -9.76 -2.66
CA ALA A 50 2.69 -9.90 -1.83
C ALA A 50 4.00 -9.81 -2.64
N ASP A 51 3.95 -10.07 -3.95
CA ASP A 51 5.07 -9.87 -4.87
C ASP A 51 5.34 -8.37 -5.08
N TRP A 52 6.51 -7.90 -4.63
CA TRP A 52 6.92 -6.51 -4.71
C TRP A 52 7.18 -6.03 -6.14
N MET A 53 7.51 -6.93 -7.06
CA MET A 53 7.76 -6.58 -8.47
C MET A 53 6.50 -6.14 -9.20
N ARG A 54 5.33 -6.45 -8.64
CA ARG A 54 4.02 -6.09 -9.19
C ARG A 54 3.42 -4.84 -8.53
N HIS A 55 4.18 -4.19 -7.65
CA HIS A 55 3.75 -2.95 -7.05
C HIS A 55 3.78 -1.84 -8.09
N MET A 56 2.78 -0.97 -8.02
CA MET A 56 2.73 0.23 -8.85
C MET A 56 3.15 1.43 -8.05
N GLU A 57 4.00 2.27 -8.64
CA GLU A 57 4.53 3.46 -8.01
C GLU A 57 4.25 4.71 -8.84
N ALA A 58 4.04 5.83 -8.16
CA ALA A 58 4.11 7.14 -8.79
C ALA A 58 4.69 8.17 -7.83
N TYR A 59 5.32 9.19 -8.41
CA TYR A 59 5.73 10.39 -7.71
C TYR A 59 4.66 11.46 -7.86
N VAL A 60 4.22 12.04 -6.74
CA VAL A 60 3.13 13.03 -6.68
C VAL A 60 3.55 14.24 -5.85
N GLY A 61 2.84 15.36 -6.01
CA GLY A 61 3.19 16.63 -5.37
C GLY A 61 2.76 16.75 -3.90
N SER A 62 1.90 15.84 -3.41
CA SER A 62 1.45 15.85 -2.01
C SER A 62 0.99 14.48 -1.53
N GLU A 63 0.98 14.30 -0.20
CA GLU A 63 0.47 13.10 0.44
C GLU A 63 -0.98 12.78 0.03
N ALA A 64 -1.85 13.79 0.01
CA ALA A 64 -3.26 13.63 -0.38
C ALA A 64 -3.44 13.17 -1.83
N GLN A 65 -2.57 13.65 -2.74
CA GLN A 65 -2.57 13.15 -4.13
C GLN A 65 -2.14 11.69 -4.19
N GLY A 66 -1.18 11.28 -3.34
CA GLY A 66 -0.73 9.88 -3.25
C GLY A 66 -1.84 8.97 -2.75
N ARG A 67 -2.49 9.34 -1.65
CA ARG A 67 -3.63 8.57 -1.10
C ARG A 67 -4.74 8.41 -2.13
N ARG A 68 -5.09 9.49 -2.83
CA ARG A 68 -6.10 9.48 -3.91
C ARG A 68 -5.69 8.60 -5.10
N MET A 69 -4.41 8.51 -5.43
CA MET A 69 -3.93 7.62 -6.48
C MET A 69 -4.17 6.16 -6.09
N VAL A 70 -3.84 5.77 -4.86
CA VAL A 70 -4.05 4.41 -4.34
C VAL A 70 -5.53 4.06 -4.34
N GLU A 71 -6.37 4.93 -3.76
CA GLU A 71 -7.83 4.78 -3.73
C GLU A 71 -8.42 4.62 -5.14
N ARG A 72 -7.98 5.46 -6.08
CA ARG A 72 -8.44 5.41 -7.47
C ARG A 72 -8.02 4.11 -8.15
N TRP A 73 -6.80 3.64 -7.94
CA TRP A 73 -6.36 2.39 -8.56
C TRP A 73 -7.18 1.20 -8.02
N LEU A 74 -7.35 1.14 -6.70
CA LEU A 74 -8.08 0.07 -6.04
C LEU A 74 -9.57 0.08 -6.39
N SER A 75 -10.17 1.22 -6.76
CA SER A 75 -11.57 1.24 -7.19
C SER A 75 -11.84 0.53 -8.51
N TYR A 76 -10.80 0.29 -9.32
CA TYR A 76 -10.87 -0.51 -10.55
C TYR A 76 -10.25 -1.91 -10.39
N HIS A 77 -9.28 -2.05 -9.49
CA HIS A 77 -8.42 -3.23 -9.41
C HIS A 77 -8.29 -3.77 -7.99
N LEU A 78 -9.36 -3.67 -7.19
CA LEU A 78 -9.37 -4.18 -5.82
C LEU A 78 -8.94 -5.66 -5.81
N PRO A 79 -7.86 -6.03 -5.11
CA PRO A 79 -7.46 -7.42 -4.99
C PRO A 79 -8.41 -8.18 -4.06
N ASP A 80 -8.37 -9.50 -4.16
CA ASP A 80 -8.97 -10.37 -3.13
C ASP A 80 -8.18 -10.19 -1.82
N ILE A 81 -8.81 -9.56 -0.83
CA ILE A 81 -8.17 -9.18 0.43
C ILE A 81 -7.80 -10.40 1.28
N ASP A 82 -8.61 -11.46 1.27
CA ASP A 82 -8.33 -12.68 2.03
C ASP A 82 -7.17 -13.46 1.43
N ARG A 83 -7.11 -13.51 0.09
CA ARG A 83 -5.95 -14.04 -0.63
C ARG A 83 -4.69 -13.23 -0.32
N LEU A 84 -4.76 -11.89 -0.41
CA LEU A 84 -3.62 -11.01 -0.14
C LEU A 84 -3.12 -11.16 1.30
N ARG A 85 -4.02 -11.32 2.27
CA ARG A 85 -3.68 -11.61 3.67
C ARG A 85 -2.85 -12.89 3.78
N THR A 86 -3.29 -13.95 3.10
CA THR A 86 -2.61 -15.25 3.09
C THR A 86 -1.23 -15.16 2.45
N GLU A 87 -1.12 -14.51 1.29
CA GLU A 87 0.15 -14.33 0.58
C GLU A 87 1.16 -13.52 1.40
N ARG A 88 0.72 -12.42 2.04
CA ARG A 88 1.59 -11.60 2.90
C ARG A 88 2.05 -12.35 4.14
N ARG A 89 1.17 -13.15 4.77
CA ARG A 89 1.57 -14.00 5.90
C ARG A 89 2.65 -15.00 5.48
N ALA A 90 2.45 -15.67 4.35
CA ALA A 90 3.45 -16.61 3.82
C ALA A 90 4.78 -15.93 3.49
N PHE A 91 4.75 -14.71 2.94
CA PHE A 91 5.95 -13.92 2.69
C PHE A 91 6.72 -13.63 3.99
N TRP A 92 6.03 -13.13 5.02
CA TRP A 92 6.65 -12.83 6.32
C TRP A 92 7.16 -14.07 7.04
N ASP A 93 6.40 -15.17 7.03
CA ASP A 93 6.81 -16.44 7.61
C ASP A 93 8.08 -16.98 6.94
N ASN A 94 8.26 -16.76 5.63
CA ASN A 94 9.47 -17.12 4.90
C ASN A 94 10.63 -16.15 5.17
N PHE A 95 10.35 -14.83 5.23
CA PHE A 95 11.36 -13.82 5.56
C PHE A 95 11.98 -14.06 6.94
N GLN A 96 11.15 -14.40 7.94
CA GLN A 96 11.63 -14.73 9.29
C GLN A 96 12.47 -16.02 9.33
N LYS A 97 12.19 -16.99 8.46
CA LYS A 97 12.98 -18.22 8.34
C LYS A 97 14.37 -18.01 7.71
N LEU A 98 14.56 -16.94 6.93
CA LEU A 98 15.82 -16.64 6.27
C LEU A 98 16.88 -16.03 7.20
N GLY A 99 16.48 -15.52 8.38
CA GLY A 99 17.40 -15.01 9.42
C GLY A 99 18.28 -13.82 8.98
N PRO A 100 18.90 -13.09 9.92
CA PRO A 100 19.79 -11.96 9.62
C PRO A 100 21.19 -12.36 9.11
N ASP A 101 21.48 -13.66 8.96
CA ASP A 101 22.82 -14.20 8.70
C ASP A 101 23.03 -14.70 7.26
N GLN A 102 22.27 -14.20 6.27
CA GLN A 102 22.53 -14.40 4.84
C GLN A 102 22.84 -13.09 4.12
#